data_AF-A0AAU4GH08-F1
#
_entry.id   AF-A0AAU4GH08-F1
#
_cell.length_a   1.000
_cell.length_b   1.000
_cell.length_c   1.000
_cell.angle_alpha   90.00
_cell.angle_beta   90.00
_cell.angle_gamma   90.00
#
_symmetry.space_group_name_H-M   'P 1'
#
loop_
_entity.id
_entity.type
_entity.pdbx_description
1 polymer ?
#
loop_
_entity_poly.entity_id
_entity_poly.type
_entity_poly.pdbx_seq_one_letter_code
_entity_poly.pdbx_strand_id
1 'polypeptide(L)'
;MWAGDRARPRLAERTRIVPASAEGKSNMAVAAALNLTTITVGKWRSRFAVDRLAGLDDQPRPGRHKPDLVLDAAERARLTRWARRSRTAQLLALRAKII
;
A
#
# COMPACT_ATOMS: atom_id res chain seq x y z
N MET A 1 4.66 -16.87 -3.87
CA MET A 1 4.87 -16.00 -5.05
C MET A 1 3.53 -15.38 -5.40
N TRP A 2 3.21 -14.18 -4.89
CA TRP A 2 1.92 -13.52 -5.17
C TRP A 2 2.07 -12.03 -5.39
N ALA A 3 1.17 -11.51 -6.24
CA ALA A 3 0.90 -10.11 -6.57
C ALA A 3 1.67 -9.51 -7.77
N GLY A 4 1.79 -10.25 -8.87
CA GLY A 4 2.12 -9.68 -10.18
C GLY A 4 0.94 -9.85 -11.13
N ASP A 5 -0.05 -8.94 -11.12
CA ASP A 5 -0.81 -8.63 -12.36
C ASP A 5 -1.75 -7.42 -12.26
N ARG A 6 -2.21 -7.03 -11.06
CA ARG A 6 -3.14 -5.89 -10.91
C ARG A 6 -2.49 -4.49 -10.93
N ALA A 7 -1.17 -4.42 -11.06
CA ALA A 7 -0.42 -3.15 -11.08
C ALA A 7 -0.49 -2.43 -12.44
N ARG A 8 -0.76 -3.18 -13.53
CA ARG A 8 -0.67 -2.67 -14.90
C ARG A 8 -1.79 -1.71 -15.37
N PRO A 9 -3.05 -1.75 -14.88
CA PRO A 9 -4.11 -0.84 -15.35
C PRO A 9 -3.95 0.61 -14.85
N ARG A 10 -3.43 0.79 -13.63
CA ARG A 10 -3.44 2.11 -12.95
C ARG A 10 -2.34 3.05 -13.43
N LEU A 11 -1.21 2.52 -13.88
CA LEU A 11 -0.13 3.33 -14.44
C LEU A 11 -0.57 3.95 -15.78
N ALA A 12 -1.25 3.19 -16.63
CA ALA A 12 -1.77 3.65 -17.91
C ALA A 12 -2.78 4.80 -17.77
N GLU A 13 -3.60 4.81 -16.72
CA GLU A 13 -4.50 5.93 -16.42
C GLU A 13 -3.72 7.19 -16.00
N ARG A 14 -2.71 7.04 -15.15
CA ARG A 14 -1.89 8.16 -14.65
C ARG A 14 -1.05 8.81 -15.73
N THR A 15 -0.48 8.00 -16.63
CA THR A 15 0.32 8.51 -17.74
C THR A 15 -0.51 9.32 -18.73
N ARG A 16 -1.82 9.09 -18.84
CA ARG A 16 -2.73 9.89 -19.69
C ARG A 16 -3.04 11.28 -19.10
N ILE A 17 -2.94 11.45 -17.79
CA ILE A 17 -3.19 12.73 -17.12
C ILE A 17 -2.14 13.78 -17.51
N VAL A 18 -0.88 13.39 -17.64
CA VAL A 18 0.26 14.30 -17.88
C VAL A 18 0.22 14.98 -19.26
N PRO A 19 0.08 14.27 -20.39
CA PRO A 19 0.00 14.92 -21.71
C PRO A 19 -1.30 15.73 -21.85
N ALA A 20 -2.44 15.23 -21.35
CA ALA A 20 -3.68 16.00 -21.32
C ALA A 20 -3.55 17.31 -20.50
N SER A 21 -2.65 17.33 -19.52
CA SER A 21 -2.33 18.50 -18.70
C SER A 21 -1.34 19.46 -19.35
N ALA A 22 -0.49 18.97 -20.27
CA ALA A 22 0.53 19.76 -20.96
C ALA A 22 -0.07 20.74 -21.97
N GLU A 23 -1.29 20.48 -22.46
CA GLU A 23 -2.05 21.37 -23.34
C GLU A 23 -2.65 22.60 -22.61
N GLY A 24 -2.25 22.89 -21.37
CA GLY A 24 -2.80 24.01 -20.58
C GLY A 24 -4.22 23.76 -20.04
N LYS A 25 -4.76 22.54 -20.20
CA LYS A 25 -6.11 22.18 -19.74
C LYS A 25 -6.19 22.23 -18.21
N SER A 26 -7.33 22.73 -17.72
CA SER A 26 -7.66 22.73 -16.30
C SER A 26 -7.86 21.31 -15.78
N ASN A 27 -7.67 21.10 -14.47
CA ASN A 27 -7.88 19.78 -13.84
C ASN A 27 -9.30 19.24 -14.08
N MET A 28 -10.29 20.12 -14.19
CA MET A 28 -11.68 19.78 -14.49
C MET A 28 -11.83 19.24 -15.91
N ALA A 29 -11.23 19.91 -16.90
CA ALA A 29 -11.27 19.47 -18.29
C ALA A 29 -10.57 18.13 -18.49
N VAL A 30 -9.41 17.92 -17.86
CA VAL A 30 -8.68 16.64 -17.90
C VAL A 30 -9.47 15.52 -17.20
N ALA A 31 -10.12 15.83 -16.08
CA ALA A 31 -10.96 14.87 -15.35
C ALA A 31 -12.16 14.41 -16.20
N ALA A 32 -12.86 15.34 -16.83
CA ALA A 32 -13.98 15.02 -17.73
C ALA A 32 -13.53 14.17 -18.93
N ALA A 33 -12.41 14.51 -19.56
CA ALA A 33 -11.89 13.79 -20.72
C ALA A 33 -11.44 12.34 -20.40
N LEU A 34 -10.99 12.10 -19.17
CA LEU A 34 -10.48 10.79 -18.74
C LEU A 34 -11.48 9.99 -17.88
N ASN A 35 -12.69 10.52 -17.67
CA ASN A 35 -13.68 9.96 -16.73
C ASN A 35 -13.12 9.71 -15.32
N LEU A 36 -12.35 10.68 -14.81
CA LEU A 36 -11.71 10.64 -13.50
C LEU A 36 -12.27 11.73 -12.60
N THR A 37 -11.98 11.63 -11.30
CA THR A 37 -12.26 12.73 -10.37
C THR A 37 -11.18 13.81 -10.46
N THR A 38 -11.57 15.07 -10.27
CA THR A 38 -10.65 16.22 -10.23
C THR A 38 -9.57 16.07 -9.16
N ILE A 39 -9.91 15.46 -8.02
CA ILE A 39 -8.96 15.14 -6.92
C ILE A 39 -7.87 14.18 -7.42
N THR A 40 -8.24 13.17 -8.21
CA THR A 40 -7.28 12.21 -8.78
C THR A 40 -6.32 12.92 -9.72
N VAL A 41 -6.83 13.76 -10.63
CA VAL A 41 -6.01 14.56 -11.55
C VAL A 41 -5.06 15.49 -10.78
N GLY A 42 -5.58 16.24 -9.81
CA GLY A 42 -4.78 17.16 -8.99
C GLY A 42 -3.65 16.46 -8.23
N LYS A 43 -3.94 15.29 -7.64
CA LYS A 43 -2.95 14.46 -6.95
C LYS A 43 -1.82 14.05 -7.88
N TRP A 44 -2.14 13.51 -9.06
CA TRP A 44 -1.12 13.00 -9.99
C TRP A 44 -0.33 14.12 -10.66
N ARG A 45 -0.95 15.26 -10.96
CA ARG A 45 -0.22 16.45 -11.43
C ARG A 45 0.75 16.99 -10.39
N SER A 46 0.33 17.05 -9.12
CA SER A 46 1.20 17.50 -8.02
C SER A 46 2.40 16.57 -7.86
N ARG A 47 2.17 15.25 -7.90
CA ARG A 47 3.26 14.26 -7.86
C ARG A 47 4.20 14.35 -9.05
N PHE A 48 3.67 14.51 -10.27
CA PHE A 48 4.50 14.70 -11.45
C PHE A 48 5.31 16.00 -11.42
N ALA A 49 4.77 17.07 -10.83
CA ALA A 49 5.50 18.33 -10.69
C ALA A 49 6.74 18.20 -9.79
N VAL A 50 6.67 17.36 -8.74
CA VAL A 50 7.76 17.11 -7.79
C VAL A 50 8.74 16.06 -8.33
N ASP A 51 8.23 14.87 -8.68
CA ASP A 51 9.05 13.67 -8.92
C ASP A 51 9.08 13.24 -10.40
N ARG A 52 8.48 14.01 -11.30
CA ARG A 52 8.36 13.69 -12.75
C ARG A 52 7.81 12.28 -12.96
N LEU A 53 8.48 11.45 -13.76
CA LEU A 53 8.05 10.09 -14.08
C LEU A 53 8.02 9.18 -12.85
N ALA A 54 8.94 9.36 -11.89
CA ALA A 54 8.95 8.57 -10.64
C ALA A 54 7.70 8.84 -9.79
N GLY A 55 7.13 10.04 -9.88
CA GLY A 55 5.90 10.42 -9.18
C GLY A 55 4.63 9.70 -9.67
N LEU A 56 4.67 9.03 -10.82
CA LEU A 56 3.53 8.27 -11.37
C LEU A 56 3.48 6.82 -10.88
N ASP A 57 4.57 6.34 -10.27
CA ASP A 57 4.68 4.96 -9.83
C ASP A 57 3.79 4.66 -8.60
N ASP A 58 3.46 3.38 -8.41
CA ASP A 58 2.80 2.91 -7.20
C ASP A 58 3.79 2.97 -6.03
N GLN A 59 3.63 3.99 -5.21
CA GLN A 59 4.27 4.03 -3.90
C GLN A 59 3.82 2.80 -3.08
N PRO A 60 4.74 2.14 -2.36
CA PRO A 60 4.38 1.03 -1.50
C PRO A 60 3.27 1.48 -0.57
N ARG A 61 2.11 0.82 -0.66
CA ARG A 61 0.98 1.13 0.24
C ARG A 61 1.46 0.82 1.65
N PRO A 62 1.58 1.81 2.56
CA PRO A 62 1.86 1.50 3.93
C PRO A 62 0.70 0.61 4.42
N GLY A 63 1.02 -0.65 4.72
CA GLY A 63 0.07 -1.53 5.39
C GLY A 63 -0.31 -0.94 6.74
N ARG A 64 -1.38 -1.46 7.36
CA ARG A 64 -1.69 -1.11 8.76
C ARG A 64 -0.44 -1.37 9.60
N HIS A 65 0.08 -0.34 10.26
CA HIS A 65 1.20 -0.46 11.19
C HIS A 65 0.81 -1.49 12.27
N LYS A 66 1.53 -2.61 12.31
CA LYS A 66 1.45 -3.56 13.42
C LYS A 66 2.48 -3.08 14.45
N PRO A 67 2.08 -2.77 15.69
CA PRO A 67 3.05 -2.43 16.72
C PRO A 67 4.00 -3.62 16.95
N ASP A 68 5.27 -3.33 17.23
CA ASP A 68 6.23 -4.37 17.57
C ASP A 68 5.78 -5.09 18.85
N LEU A 69 5.65 -6.41 18.79
CA LEU A 69 5.31 -7.25 19.93
C LEU A 69 6.54 -7.39 20.84
N VAL A 70 6.64 -6.52 21.84
CA VAL A 70 7.65 -6.64 22.90
C VAL A 70 7.15 -7.65 23.93
N LEU A 71 7.87 -8.76 24.08
CA LEU A 71 7.61 -9.77 25.11
C LEU A 71 8.76 -9.79 26.10
N ASP A 72 8.43 -9.82 27.39
CA ASP A 72 9.44 -10.05 28.42
C ASP A 72 9.97 -11.50 28.38
N ALA A 73 11.05 -11.76 29.12
CA ALA A 73 11.68 -13.07 29.16
C ALA A 73 10.75 -14.16 29.75
N ALA A 74 9.90 -13.81 30.72
CA ALA A 74 8.98 -14.72 31.37
C ALA A 74 7.78 -15.09 30.46
N GLU A 75 7.24 -14.11 29.74
CA GLU A 75 6.21 -14.25 28.72
C GLU A 75 6.70 -15.12 27.58
N ARG A 76 7.92 -14.86 27.09
CA ARG A 76 8.57 -15.69 26.06
C ARG A 76 8.77 -17.13 26.53
N ALA A 77 9.22 -17.34 27.76
CA ALA A 77 9.38 -18.67 28.33
C ALA A 77 8.03 -19.41 28.48
N ARG A 78 6.98 -18.70 28.90
CA ARG A 78 5.62 -19.22 29.06
C ARG A 78 5.03 -19.65 27.71
N LEU A 79 5.10 -18.79 26.70
CA LEU A 79 4.67 -19.11 25.34
C LEU A 79 5.46 -20.28 24.74
N THR A 80 6.77 -20.35 25.00
CA THR A 80 7.62 -21.46 24.54
C THR A 80 7.25 -22.78 25.21
N ARG A 81 6.95 -22.75 26.52
CA ARG A 81 6.49 -23.94 27.26
C ARG A 81 5.13 -24.42 26.76
N TRP A 82 4.21 -23.50 26.48
CA TRP A 82 2.90 -23.80 25.88
C TRP A 82 3.03 -24.33 24.46
N ALA A 83 3.95 -23.79 23.66
CA ALA A 83 4.25 -24.29 22.32
C ALA A 83 4.76 -25.74 22.31
N ARG A 84 5.46 -26.15 23.37
CA ARG A 84 6.00 -27.50 23.51
C ARG A 84 5.02 -28.50 24.15
N ARG A 85 3.93 -28.04 24.76
CA ARG A 85 2.90 -28.89 25.39
C ARG A 85 1.68 -29.01 24.46
N SER A 86 0.97 -30.14 24.55
CA SER A 86 -0.02 -30.65 23.58
C SER A 86 -0.93 -29.60 22.87
N ARG A 87 -1.30 -30.00 21.64
CA ARG A 87 -1.94 -29.31 20.49
C ARG A 87 -2.74 -28.00 20.73
N THR A 88 -3.43 -27.83 21.85
CA THR A 88 -4.22 -26.62 22.18
C THR A 88 -3.35 -25.43 22.59
N ALA A 89 -2.29 -25.65 23.38
CA ALA A 89 -1.41 -24.58 23.86
C ALA A 89 -0.42 -24.11 22.77
N GLN A 90 -0.03 -25.02 21.87
CA GLN A 90 0.78 -24.71 20.69
C GLN A 90 0.07 -23.80 19.69
N LEU A 91 -1.23 -23.99 19.45
CA LEU A 91 -2.00 -23.12 18.55
C LEU A 91 -2.11 -21.68 19.06
N LEU A 92 -2.29 -21.47 20.36
CA LEU A 92 -2.32 -20.12 20.95
C LEU A 92 -0.96 -19.43 20.85
N ALA A 93 0.15 -20.13 21.15
CA ALA A 93 1.49 -19.60 21.02
C ALA A 93 1.89 -19.31 19.56
N LEU A 94 1.44 -20.14 18.60
CA LEU A 94 1.63 -19.88 17.17
C LEU A 94 0.81 -18.69 16.69
N ARG A 95 -0.43 -18.50 17.18
CA ARG A 95 -1.25 -17.32 16.88
C ARG A 95 -0.64 -16.03 17.43
N ALA A 96 -0.05 -16.07 18.62
CA ALA A 96 0.66 -14.93 19.21
C ALA A 96 1.90 -14.50 18.38
N LYS A 97 2.49 -15.39 17.58
CA LYS A 97 3.61 -15.06 16.66
C LYS A 97 3.18 -14.42 15.33
N ILE A 98 1.88 -14.44 15.00
CA ILE A 98 1.35 -14.00 13.70
C ILE A 98 0.78 -12.58 13.76
N ILE A 99 0.46 -12.08 14.97
CA ILE A 99 -0.05 -10.72 15.20
C ILE A 99 1.13 -9.77 15.29
#